data_AF-A0A6F9CEW8-F1
#
_entry.id   AF-A0A6F9CEW8-F1
#
_cell.length_a   1.000
_cell.length_b   1.000
_cell.length_c   1.000
_cell.angle_alpha   90.00
_cell.angle_beta   90.00
_cell.angle_gamma   90.00
#
_symmetry.space_group_name_H-M   'P 1'
#
loop_
_entity.id
_entity.type
_entity.pdbx_description
1 polymer ?
#
loop_
_entity_poly.entity_id
_entity_poly.type
_entity_poly.pdbx_seq_one_letter_code
_entity_poly.pdbx_strand_id
1 'polypeptide(L)'
;MSGVRDVKLAIWLAGVTAFTNFLFTLLGVWLVERVGRRKLTLGSIIGTCLSLSLLAIGFLLSAQHTPPVTLHPTDPSMVNATCNRHLLCEPCMLDPGCGFCYGENSTALFASSCVPVNTASTEKAAWGRCSNSTQLRVHTYWAYNYCPTSYSWVVLLGLVLYLAFFAPGMGPMPWTINSEIYPLWARSTGNACSAGVNWTFNFLVSLTFLHVAQYLTYYGAFFLYSILALLGFFFIYGCLPETKGRRLEEIESLFDNQLCSCGATDSDEDRQVEYI
;
A
#
# COMPACT_ATOMS: atom_id res chain seq x y z
N MET A 1 3.96 -6.05 8.61
CA MET A 1 5.39 -5.67 8.72
C MET A 1 6.21 -6.69 7.94
N SER A 2 7.14 -6.28 7.08
CA SER A 2 7.78 -7.13 6.04
C SER A 2 8.78 -8.19 6.55
N GLY A 3 8.76 -8.55 7.84
CA GLY A 3 9.63 -9.60 8.37
C GLY A 3 11.13 -9.33 8.29
N VAL A 4 11.53 -8.05 8.28
CA VAL A 4 12.93 -7.66 8.16
C VAL A 4 13.67 -7.94 9.46
N ARG A 5 14.71 -8.77 9.36
CA ARG A 5 15.38 -9.46 10.47
C ARG A 5 16.40 -8.61 11.23
N ASP A 6 16.92 -7.55 10.62
CA ASP A 6 17.97 -6.69 11.18
C ASP A 6 17.47 -5.23 11.23
N VAL A 7 17.61 -4.61 12.41
CA VAL A 7 17.27 -3.20 12.64
C VAL A 7 18.02 -2.28 11.68
N LYS A 8 19.29 -2.58 11.36
CA LYS A 8 20.07 -1.81 10.38
C LYS A 8 19.47 -1.92 8.98
N LEU A 9 19.07 -3.13 8.58
CA LEU A 9 18.45 -3.37 7.28
C LEU A 9 17.08 -2.69 7.21
N ALA A 10 16.29 -2.70 8.29
CA ALA A 10 15.03 -1.99 8.38
C ALA A 10 15.21 -0.47 8.21
N ILE A 11 16.22 0.12 8.86
CA ILE A 11 16.56 1.54 8.70
C ILE A 11 16.98 1.85 7.26
N TRP A 12 17.84 1.03 6.65
CA TRP A 12 18.24 1.22 5.25
C TRP A 12 17.05 1.10 4.29
N LEU A 13 16.17 0.12 4.47
CA LEU A 13 14.96 -0.01 3.66
C LEU A 13 14.05 1.20 3.79
N ALA A 14 13.84 1.70 5.01
CA ALA A 14 13.06 2.92 5.25
C ALA A 14 13.73 4.16 4.62
N GLY A 15 15.05 4.25 4.67
CA GLY A 15 15.80 5.31 4.01
C GLY A 15 15.66 5.25 2.49
N VAL A 16 15.74 4.06 1.90
CA VAL A 16 15.55 3.85 0.46
C VAL A 16 14.14 4.22 0.03
N THR A 17 13.10 3.80 0.76
CA THR A 17 11.71 4.14 0.42
C THR A 17 11.46 5.65 0.53
N ALA A 18 11.97 6.30 1.57
CA ALA A 18 11.85 7.75 1.74
C ALA A 18 12.59 8.53 0.62
N PHE A 19 13.82 8.13 0.31
CA PHE A 19 14.60 8.74 -0.78
C PHE A 19 13.94 8.53 -2.15
N THR A 20 13.41 7.33 -2.39
CA THR A 20 12.67 7.00 -3.61
C THR A 20 11.43 7.89 -3.76
N ASN A 21 10.64 8.03 -2.68
CA ASN A 21 9.49 8.91 -2.66
C ASN A 21 9.88 10.36 -2.99
N PHE A 22 10.91 10.89 -2.31
CA PHE A 22 11.43 12.24 -2.56
C PHE A 22 11.84 12.45 -4.02
N LEU A 23 12.63 11.53 -4.58
CA LEU A 23 13.10 11.61 -5.97
C LEU A 23 11.93 11.60 -6.96
N PHE A 24 10.98 10.68 -6.80
CA PHE A 24 9.83 10.58 -7.69
C PHE A 24 8.84 11.75 -7.52
N THR A 25 8.74 12.36 -6.34
CA THR A 25 8.00 13.61 -6.15
C THR A 25 8.64 14.75 -6.95
N LEU A 26 9.97 14.91 -6.91
CA LEU A 26 10.67 15.93 -7.72
C LEU A 26 10.48 15.72 -9.22
N LEU A 27 10.62 14.47 -9.67
CA LEU A 27 10.32 14.09 -11.05
C LEU A 27 8.86 14.41 -11.42
N GLY A 28 7.93 14.20 -10.48
CA GLY A 28 6.54 14.58 -10.61
C GLY A 28 6.36 16.06 -10.88
N VAL A 29 6.89 16.92 -10.02
CA VAL A 29 6.81 18.38 -10.18
C VAL A 29 7.32 18.81 -11.56
N TRP A 30 8.43 18.23 -12.02
CA TRP A 30 8.96 18.49 -13.35
C TRP A 30 8.08 17.95 -14.49
N LEU A 31 7.49 16.76 -14.32
CA LEU A 31 6.59 16.14 -15.31
C LEU A 31 5.26 16.89 -15.46
N VAL A 32 4.76 17.51 -14.40
CA VAL A 32 3.47 18.22 -14.38
C VAL A 32 3.39 19.29 -15.46
N GLU A 33 4.45 20.07 -15.64
CA GLU A 33 4.48 21.14 -16.63
C GLU A 33 4.60 20.59 -18.07
N ARG A 34 5.26 19.43 -18.24
CA ARG A 34 5.51 18.85 -19.57
C ARG A 34 4.36 18.00 -20.08
N VAL A 35 3.84 17.08 -19.27
CA VAL A 35 2.90 16.04 -19.71
C VAL A 35 1.45 16.53 -19.73
N GLY A 36 1.08 17.42 -18.80
CA GLY A 36 -0.32 17.78 -18.56
C GLY A 36 -0.92 17.00 -17.39
N ARG A 37 -1.99 17.54 -16.81
CA ARG A 37 -2.49 17.13 -15.50
C ARG A 37 -3.34 15.88 -15.64
N ARG A 38 -4.18 15.82 -16.67
CA ARG A 38 -5.04 14.65 -16.96
C ARG A 38 -4.20 13.42 -17.30
N LYS A 39 -3.27 13.55 -18.25
CA LYS A 39 -2.41 12.44 -18.69
C LYS A 39 -1.53 11.90 -17.56
N LEU A 40 -0.97 12.79 -16.73
CA LEU A 40 -0.15 12.39 -15.58
C LEU A 40 -0.97 11.67 -14.51
N THR A 41 -2.18 12.17 -14.21
CA THR A 41 -3.10 11.53 -13.25
C THR A 41 -3.52 10.14 -13.73
N LEU A 42 -3.93 10.00 -14.99
CA LEU A 42 -4.34 8.71 -15.56
C LEU A 42 -3.19 7.70 -15.59
N GLY A 43 -2.00 8.11 -16.03
CA GLY A 43 -0.82 7.24 -16.03
C GLY A 43 -0.43 6.79 -14.61
N SER A 44 -0.52 7.68 -13.63
CA SER A 44 -0.29 7.37 -12.22
C SER A 44 -1.30 6.37 -11.69
N ILE A 45 -2.60 6.56 -11.94
CA ILE A 45 -3.63 5.62 -11.48
C ILE A 45 -3.39 4.23 -12.07
N ILE A 46 -3.10 4.11 -13.38
CA ILE A 46 -2.77 2.83 -14.02
C ILE A 46 -1.58 2.16 -13.32
N GLY A 47 -0.49 2.90 -13.11
CA GLY A 47 0.69 2.41 -12.41
C GLY A 47 0.38 1.97 -10.98
N THR A 48 -0.44 2.73 -10.25
CA THR A 48 -0.87 2.37 -8.90
C THR A 48 -1.72 1.10 -8.89
N CYS A 49 -2.68 0.93 -9.81
CA CYS A 49 -3.48 -0.30 -9.92
C CYS A 49 -2.60 -1.53 -10.19
N LEU A 50 -1.64 -1.41 -11.11
CA LEU A 50 -0.70 -2.50 -11.42
C LEU A 50 0.17 -2.84 -10.21
N SER A 51 0.69 -1.84 -9.50
CA SER A 51 1.52 -2.03 -8.30
C SER A 51 0.73 -2.62 -7.12
N LEU A 52 -0.52 -2.20 -6.89
CA LEU A 52 -1.41 -2.76 -5.87
C LEU A 52 -1.76 -4.21 -6.19
N SER A 53 -1.96 -4.53 -7.47
CA SER A 53 -2.18 -5.91 -7.92
C SER A 53 -0.93 -6.77 -7.71
N LEU A 54 0.27 -6.24 -7.98
CA LEU A 54 1.53 -6.92 -7.71
C LEU A 54 1.74 -7.15 -6.20
N LEU A 55 1.41 -6.17 -5.35
CA LEU A 55 1.42 -6.32 -3.89
C LEU A 55 0.47 -7.43 -3.45
N ALA A 56 -0.76 -7.43 -3.96
CA ALA A 56 -1.76 -8.45 -3.66
C ALA A 56 -1.27 -9.85 -4.06
N ILE A 57 -0.69 -10.01 -5.25
CA ILE A 57 -0.09 -11.26 -5.72
C ILE A 57 1.10 -11.66 -4.83
N GLY A 58 1.96 -10.72 -4.42
CA GLY A 58 3.09 -10.98 -3.53
C GLY A 58 2.64 -11.53 -2.17
N PHE A 59 1.60 -10.93 -1.57
CA PHE A 59 1.01 -11.43 -0.33
C PHE A 59 0.28 -12.76 -0.52
N LEU A 60 -0.36 -12.99 -1.67
CA LEU A 60 -1.00 -14.27 -1.98
C LEU A 60 0.03 -15.40 -2.11
N LEU A 61 1.15 -15.15 -2.80
CA LEU A 61 2.26 -16.11 -2.89
C LEU A 61 2.89 -16.38 -1.52
N SER A 62 3.02 -15.33 -0.69
CA SER A 62 3.46 -15.46 0.69
C SER A 62 2.54 -16.36 1.51
N ALA A 63 1.22 -16.19 1.40
CA ALA A 63 0.22 -16.98 2.09
C ALA A 63 0.27 -18.46 1.67
N GLN A 64 0.29 -18.71 0.36
CA GLN A 64 0.31 -20.08 -0.19
C GLN A 64 1.59 -20.86 0.12
N HIS A 65 2.74 -20.19 0.20
CA HIS A 65 4.05 -20.82 0.46
C HIS A 65 4.55 -20.56 1.88
N THR A 66 3.63 -20.55 2.82
CA THR A 66 3.92 -20.38 4.24
C THR A 66 4.57 -21.65 4.82
N PRO A 67 5.62 -21.53 5.66
CA PRO A 67 6.26 -22.70 6.25
C PRO A 67 5.33 -23.47 7.21
N PRO A 68 5.39 -24.82 7.19
CA PRO A 68 4.67 -25.63 8.15
C PRO A 68 5.30 -25.55 9.54
N VAL A 69 4.49 -25.81 10.56
CA VAL A 69 4.95 -26.08 11.93
C VAL A 69 5.45 -27.53 11.97
N THR A 70 6.72 -27.72 12.35
CA THR A 70 7.38 -29.04 12.35
C THR A 70 7.54 -29.61 13.75
N LEU A 71 7.60 -28.74 14.75
CA LEU A 71 7.73 -29.09 16.15
C LEU A 71 6.53 -28.55 16.93
N HIS A 72 5.83 -29.45 17.61
CA HIS A 72 4.74 -29.14 18.53
C HIS A 72 5.25 -29.31 19.96
N PRO A 73 5.83 -28.26 20.56
CA PRO A 73 6.33 -28.36 21.91
C PRO A 73 5.12 -28.39 22.87
N THR A 74 5.06 -29.39 23.73
CA THR A 74 4.08 -29.50 24.80
C THR A 74 4.75 -29.11 26.12
N ASP A 75 4.44 -27.91 26.61
CA ASP A 75 4.78 -27.54 27.98
C ASP A 75 3.73 -28.14 28.94
N PRO A 76 4.11 -28.98 29.91
CA PRO A 76 3.19 -29.53 30.90
C PRO A 76 2.52 -28.46 31.79
N SER A 77 3.03 -27.22 31.82
CA SER A 77 2.45 -26.09 32.55
C SER A 77 1.44 -25.26 31.72
N MET A 78 1.39 -25.45 30.39
CA MET A 78 0.54 -24.70 29.45
C MET A 78 -0.31 -25.63 28.58
N VAL A 79 -0.97 -26.60 29.23
CA VAL A 79 -1.80 -27.65 28.61
C VAL A 79 -2.94 -27.11 27.72
N ASN A 80 -3.31 -25.83 27.86
CA ASN A 80 -4.42 -25.19 27.16
C ASN A 80 -4.01 -24.06 26.18
N ALA A 81 -2.77 -24.04 25.68
CA ALA A 81 -2.38 -23.07 24.66
C ALA A 81 -3.06 -23.38 23.31
N THR A 82 -3.95 -22.51 22.84
CA THR A 82 -4.62 -22.60 21.52
C THR A 82 -3.62 -22.64 20.36
N CYS A 83 -2.43 -22.04 20.54
CA CYS A 83 -1.36 -21.97 19.55
C CYS A 83 -0.92 -23.34 18.99
N ASN A 84 -0.99 -24.42 19.79
CA ASN A 84 -0.57 -25.76 19.35
C ASN A 84 -1.50 -26.39 18.31
N ARG A 85 -2.68 -25.80 18.05
CA ARG A 85 -3.64 -26.30 17.04
C ARG A 85 -3.28 -25.92 15.61
N HIS A 86 -2.41 -24.91 15.41
CA HIS A 86 -2.06 -24.44 14.07
C HIS A 86 -0.89 -25.24 13.49
N LEU A 87 -1.09 -25.77 12.29
CA LEU A 87 -0.10 -26.57 11.56
C LEU A 87 0.74 -25.73 10.57
N LEU A 88 0.33 -24.49 10.33
CA LEU A 88 0.94 -23.55 9.38
C LEU A 88 1.23 -22.23 10.09
N CYS A 89 2.27 -21.52 9.65
CA CYS A 89 2.62 -20.23 10.26
C CYS A 89 1.48 -19.20 10.11
N GLU A 90 0.81 -19.11 8.96
CA GLU A 90 -0.17 -18.06 8.68
C GLU A 90 -1.35 -18.06 9.67
N PRO A 91 -2.07 -19.18 9.89
CA PRO A 91 -3.12 -19.22 10.90
C PRO A 91 -2.58 -19.05 12.33
N CYS A 92 -1.33 -19.43 12.61
CA CYS A 92 -0.68 -19.13 13.88
C CYS A 92 -0.46 -17.62 14.10
N MET A 93 -0.09 -16.88 13.04
CA MET A 93 0.17 -15.44 13.11
C MET A 93 -1.10 -14.58 13.10
N LEU A 94 -2.26 -15.16 12.74
CA LEU A 94 -3.55 -14.46 12.83
C LEU A 94 -4.06 -14.39 14.28
N ASP A 95 -3.64 -15.33 15.14
CA ASP A 95 -3.99 -15.32 16.55
C ASP A 95 -3.09 -14.34 17.33
N PRO A 96 -3.65 -13.29 17.96
CA PRO A 96 -2.86 -12.22 18.59
C PRO A 96 -2.01 -12.69 19.78
N GLY A 97 -2.39 -13.81 20.40
CA GLY A 97 -1.68 -14.42 21.51
C GLY A 97 -0.58 -15.41 21.10
N CYS A 98 -0.41 -15.67 19.80
CA CYS A 98 0.52 -16.66 19.27
C CYS A 98 1.62 -16.01 18.42
N GLY A 99 2.74 -16.70 18.30
CA GLY A 99 3.87 -16.29 17.46
C GLY A 99 4.66 -17.49 16.96
N PHE A 100 5.53 -17.23 15.99
CA PHE A 100 6.23 -18.28 15.26
C PHE A 100 7.72 -18.28 15.58
N CYS A 101 8.18 -19.38 16.17
CA CYS A 101 9.57 -19.62 16.53
C CYS A 101 10.19 -20.63 15.57
N TYR A 102 11.26 -20.29 14.86
CA TYR A 102 11.85 -21.17 13.87
C TYR A 102 13.37 -21.13 13.86
N GLY A 103 13.98 -22.23 13.43
CA GLY A 103 15.40 -22.29 13.10
C GLY A 103 15.64 -22.06 11.61
N GLU A 104 16.76 -21.43 11.26
CA GLU A 104 17.12 -21.21 9.85
C GLU A 104 18.59 -21.49 9.60
N ASN A 105 18.85 -22.31 8.57
CA ASN A 105 20.19 -22.60 8.09
C ASN A 105 20.26 -22.24 6.61
N SER A 106 21.02 -21.20 6.29
CA SER A 106 21.10 -20.57 4.96
C SER A 106 19.74 -20.12 4.42
N THR A 107 18.98 -21.03 3.79
CA THR A 107 17.65 -20.78 3.20
C THR A 107 16.60 -21.81 3.64
N ALA A 108 16.99 -22.85 4.37
CA ALA A 108 16.09 -23.89 4.85
C ALA A 108 15.59 -23.56 6.25
N LEU A 109 14.27 -23.49 6.39
CA LEU A 109 13.58 -23.38 7.68
C LEU A 109 13.50 -24.77 8.30
N PHE A 110 13.93 -24.89 9.55
CA PHE A 110 13.87 -26.14 10.31
C PHE A 110 13.42 -25.88 11.73
N ALA A 111 12.87 -26.90 12.39
CA ALA A 111 12.50 -26.83 13.79
C ALA A 111 11.61 -25.60 14.09
N SER A 112 10.50 -25.46 13.36
CA SER A 112 9.48 -24.41 13.48
C SER A 112 8.38 -24.80 14.48
N SER A 113 7.95 -23.87 15.31
CA SER A 113 6.93 -24.05 16.35
C SER A 113 6.03 -22.83 16.46
N CYS A 114 4.72 -23.04 16.60
CA CYS A 114 3.77 -22.01 17.00
C CYS A 114 3.67 -22.00 18.52
N VAL A 115 4.01 -20.89 19.18
CA VAL A 115 4.02 -20.80 20.66
C VAL A 115 3.41 -19.48 21.15
N PRO A 116 2.89 -19.42 22.39
CA PRO A 116 2.33 -18.21 22.96
C PRO A 116 3.35 -17.06 23.05
N VAL A 117 2.87 -15.84 22.82
CA VAL A 117 3.64 -14.60 22.94
C VAL A 117 3.74 -14.20 24.41
N ASN A 118 4.86 -13.61 24.82
CA ASN A 118 5.03 -13.11 26.19
C ASN A 118 4.08 -11.92 26.46
N THR A 119 3.34 -11.96 27.57
CA THR A 119 2.38 -10.91 27.97
C THR A 119 3.03 -9.55 28.25
N ALA A 120 4.33 -9.52 28.58
CA ALA A 120 5.07 -8.28 28.84
C ALA A 120 5.66 -7.64 27.57
N SER A 121 5.94 -8.43 26.52
CA SER A 121 6.56 -7.93 25.29
C SER A 121 6.29 -8.86 24.11
N THR A 122 5.86 -8.33 22.97
CA THR A 122 5.62 -9.10 21.74
C THR A 122 6.90 -9.57 21.01
N GLU A 123 8.07 -9.13 21.48
CA GLU A 123 9.36 -9.42 20.87
C GLU A 123 9.91 -10.82 21.20
N LYS A 124 9.27 -11.56 22.11
CA LYS A 124 9.74 -12.88 22.56
C LYS A 124 8.58 -13.83 22.80
N ALA A 125 8.86 -15.13 22.71
CA ALA A 125 7.92 -16.15 23.15
C ALA A 125 7.75 -16.12 24.68
N ALA A 126 6.59 -16.52 25.17
CA ALA A 126 6.34 -16.70 26.60
C ALA A 126 7.25 -17.81 27.19
N TRP A 127 7.58 -18.83 26.39
CA TRP A 127 8.39 -19.96 26.79
C TRP A 127 9.10 -20.62 25.60
N GLY A 128 9.99 -21.58 25.89
CA GLY A 128 10.69 -22.35 24.87
C GLY A 128 11.90 -21.64 24.24
N ARG A 129 12.32 -22.11 23.06
CA ARG A 129 13.57 -21.70 22.38
C ARG A 129 13.64 -20.19 22.04
N CYS A 130 12.49 -19.56 21.84
CA CYS A 130 12.39 -18.15 21.53
C CYS A 130 12.04 -17.26 22.75
N SER A 131 12.16 -17.77 23.99
CA SER A 131 11.98 -16.96 25.19
C SER A 131 13.26 -16.20 25.59
N ASN A 132 14.43 -16.80 25.33
CA ASN A 132 15.71 -16.25 25.75
C ASN A 132 16.44 -15.51 24.62
N SER A 133 16.74 -14.23 24.84
CA SER A 133 17.39 -13.34 23.86
C SER A 133 18.80 -13.75 23.46
N THR A 134 19.51 -14.52 24.28
CA THR A 134 20.85 -15.03 23.93
C THR A 134 20.78 -16.20 22.94
N GLN A 135 19.72 -17.00 23.01
CA GLN A 135 19.49 -18.17 22.15
C GLN A 135 19.01 -17.76 20.74
N LEU A 136 18.26 -16.65 20.68
CA LEU A 136 17.80 -15.99 19.44
C LEU A 136 18.96 -15.52 18.53
N ARG A 137 20.21 -15.51 19.01
CA ARG A 137 21.39 -15.19 18.17
C ARG A 137 22.03 -16.39 17.49
N VAL A 138 21.70 -17.62 17.90
CA VAL A 138 22.30 -18.84 17.35
C VAL A 138 21.21 -19.63 16.60
N HIS A 139 21.08 -19.37 15.30
CA HIS A 139 20.22 -20.08 14.35
C HIS A 139 18.71 -20.15 14.68
N THR A 140 18.20 -19.40 15.66
CA THR A 140 16.76 -19.40 16.01
C THR A 140 16.20 -17.98 15.98
N TYR A 141 14.99 -17.82 15.48
CA TYR A 141 14.36 -16.53 15.22
C TYR A 141 12.92 -16.52 15.68
N TRP A 142 12.48 -15.34 16.12
CA TRP A 142 11.11 -15.06 16.54
C TRP A 142 10.42 -14.16 15.52
N ALA A 143 9.24 -14.56 15.06
CA ALA A 143 8.39 -13.77 14.20
C ALA A 143 7.04 -13.49 14.87
N TYR A 144 6.61 -12.22 14.79
CA TYR A 144 5.33 -11.72 15.30
C TYR A 144 4.57 -10.95 14.20
N ASN A 145 3.32 -11.31 13.93
CA ASN A 145 2.49 -10.81 12.82
C ASN A 145 3.10 -10.90 11.40
N TYR A 146 4.04 -11.81 11.14
CA TYR A 146 4.53 -12.14 9.80
C TYR A 146 5.07 -13.57 9.74
N CYS A 147 5.11 -14.16 8.53
CA CYS A 147 5.73 -15.45 8.28
C CYS A 147 6.97 -15.30 7.39
N PRO A 148 8.05 -16.05 7.63
CA PRO A 148 9.22 -16.01 6.76
C PRO A 148 8.86 -16.65 5.41
N THR A 149 9.14 -15.94 4.32
CA THR A 149 8.87 -16.39 2.95
C THR A 149 9.94 -15.90 1.98
N SER A 150 10.24 -16.72 0.97
CA SER A 150 11.14 -16.37 -0.14
C SER A 150 10.53 -15.33 -1.09
N TYR A 151 9.23 -15.06 -1.02
CA TYR A 151 8.51 -14.13 -1.90
C TYR A 151 8.46 -12.68 -1.40
N SER A 152 9.12 -12.38 -0.28
CA SER A 152 9.14 -11.04 0.33
C SER A 152 9.63 -9.94 -0.64
N TRP A 153 10.53 -10.27 -1.56
CA TRP A 153 11.04 -9.33 -2.55
C TRP A 153 9.96 -8.84 -3.54
N VAL A 154 8.95 -9.65 -3.84
CA VAL A 154 7.83 -9.26 -4.73
C VAL A 154 7.02 -8.14 -4.07
N VAL A 155 6.76 -8.28 -2.77
CA VAL A 155 6.06 -7.26 -1.98
C VAL A 155 6.89 -5.98 -1.89
N LEU A 156 8.20 -6.08 -1.69
CA LEU A 156 9.10 -4.92 -1.67
C LEU A 156 9.13 -4.21 -3.04
N LEU A 157 9.23 -4.96 -4.14
CA LEU A 157 9.19 -4.42 -5.49
C LEU A 157 7.85 -3.72 -5.76
N GLY A 158 6.73 -4.36 -5.38
CA GLY A 158 5.39 -3.77 -5.50
C GLY A 158 5.26 -2.46 -4.73
N LEU A 159 5.82 -2.38 -3.53
CA LEU A 159 5.82 -1.14 -2.72
C LEU A 159 6.65 -0.04 -3.39
N VAL A 160 7.84 -0.36 -3.89
CA VAL A 160 8.69 0.61 -4.59
C VAL A 160 8.01 1.13 -5.85
N LEU A 161 7.40 0.25 -6.65
CA LEU A 161 6.64 0.63 -7.85
C LEU A 161 5.42 1.48 -7.48
N TYR A 162 4.70 1.12 -6.42
CA TYR A 162 3.58 1.92 -5.93
C TYR A 162 4.03 3.35 -5.61
N LEU A 163 5.13 3.52 -4.87
CA LEU A 163 5.68 4.84 -4.57
C LEU A 163 6.10 5.59 -5.84
N ALA A 164 6.75 4.89 -6.79
CA ALA A 164 7.21 5.48 -8.04
C ALA A 164 6.07 6.03 -8.91
N PHE A 165 4.92 5.33 -8.95
CA PHE A 165 3.77 5.77 -9.73
C PHE A 165 2.85 6.72 -8.96
N PHE A 166 2.70 6.54 -7.65
CA PHE A 166 1.84 7.38 -6.81
C PHE A 166 2.41 8.78 -6.61
N ALA A 167 3.70 8.87 -6.27
CA ALA A 167 4.35 10.14 -5.90
C ALA A 167 4.25 11.26 -6.95
N PRO A 168 4.47 11.01 -8.26
CA PRO A 168 4.43 12.10 -9.24
C PRO A 168 3.01 12.50 -9.69
N GLY A 169 2.03 11.59 -9.61
CA GLY A 169 0.67 11.84 -10.09
C GLY A 169 -0.32 11.98 -8.94
N MET A 170 -0.82 10.86 -8.40
CA MET A 170 -1.85 10.86 -7.37
C MET A 170 -1.46 11.57 -6.06
N GLY A 171 -0.17 11.79 -5.79
CA GLY A 171 0.29 12.62 -4.68
C GLY A 171 -0.11 14.09 -4.84
N PRO A 172 0.48 14.84 -5.81
CA PRO A 172 0.22 16.27 -5.98
C PRO A 172 -1.02 16.60 -6.85
N MET A 173 -1.36 15.76 -7.83
CA MET A 173 -2.36 16.12 -8.86
C MET A 173 -3.76 16.37 -8.35
N PRO A 174 -4.32 15.61 -7.40
CA PRO A 174 -5.63 15.94 -6.84
C PRO A 174 -5.66 17.35 -6.24
N TRP A 175 -4.59 17.78 -5.54
CA TRP A 175 -4.50 19.12 -4.97
C TRP A 175 -4.39 20.20 -6.05
N THR A 176 -3.55 19.99 -7.06
CA THR A 176 -3.39 20.92 -8.18
C THR A 176 -4.68 21.05 -8.98
N ILE A 177 -5.28 19.93 -9.38
CA ILE A 177 -6.50 19.89 -10.18
C ILE A 177 -7.65 20.56 -9.42
N ASN A 178 -7.87 20.22 -8.14
CA ASN A 178 -8.92 20.87 -7.34
C ASN A 178 -8.76 22.39 -7.33
N SER A 179 -7.53 22.91 -7.24
CA SER A 179 -7.31 24.35 -7.28
C SER A 179 -7.58 25.01 -8.64
N GLU A 180 -7.55 24.23 -9.72
CA GLU A 180 -7.76 24.69 -11.10
C GLU A 180 -9.25 24.56 -11.49
N ILE A 181 -9.92 23.43 -11.24
CA ILE A 181 -11.25 23.11 -11.82
C ILE A 181 -12.43 23.95 -11.32
N TYR A 182 -12.30 24.62 -10.17
CA TYR A 182 -13.40 25.39 -9.60
C TYR A 182 -13.43 26.84 -10.10
N PRO A 183 -14.64 27.38 -10.37
CA PRO A 183 -14.81 28.78 -10.75
C PRO A 183 -14.34 29.71 -9.62
N LEU A 184 -13.90 30.92 -9.97
CA LEU A 184 -13.25 31.85 -9.04
C LEU A 184 -14.08 32.13 -7.78
N TRP A 185 -15.40 32.28 -7.92
CA TRP A 185 -16.31 32.59 -6.82
C TRP A 185 -16.53 31.41 -5.85
N ALA A 186 -16.37 30.16 -6.31
CA ALA A 186 -16.59 28.95 -5.50
C ALA A 186 -15.29 28.24 -5.09
N ARG A 187 -14.13 28.67 -5.61
CA ARG A 187 -12.87 27.93 -5.51
C ARG A 187 -12.47 27.58 -4.08
N SER A 188 -12.55 28.54 -3.17
CA SER A 188 -12.19 28.30 -1.76
C SER A 188 -13.10 27.24 -1.13
N THR A 189 -14.41 27.34 -1.35
CA THR A 189 -15.41 26.38 -0.85
C THR A 189 -15.21 25.00 -1.47
N GLY A 190 -15.01 24.91 -2.79
CA GLY A 190 -14.76 23.65 -3.49
C GLY A 190 -13.51 22.94 -2.96
N ASN A 191 -12.40 23.67 -2.82
CA ASN A 191 -11.17 23.15 -2.24
C ASN A 191 -11.36 22.69 -0.78
N ALA A 192 -12.08 23.46 0.04
CA ALA A 192 -12.35 23.09 1.43
C ALA A 192 -13.19 21.82 1.54
N CYS A 193 -14.25 21.69 0.72
CA CYS A 193 -15.08 20.48 0.66
C CYS A 193 -14.26 19.26 0.20
N SER A 194 -13.47 19.41 -0.87
CA SER A 194 -12.62 18.33 -1.38
C SER A 194 -11.58 17.87 -0.36
N ALA A 195 -10.92 18.81 0.32
CA ALA A 195 -10.00 18.51 1.42
C ALA A 195 -10.72 17.79 2.58
N GLY A 196 -11.92 18.25 2.96
CA GLY A 196 -12.74 17.64 3.99
C GLY A 196 -13.09 16.18 3.67
N VAL A 197 -13.48 15.90 2.42
CA VAL A 197 -13.72 14.53 1.93
C VAL A 197 -12.44 13.70 2.00
N ASN A 198 -11.30 14.22 1.51
CA ASN A 198 -10.02 13.52 1.55
C ASN A 198 -9.62 13.10 2.98
N TRP A 199 -9.67 14.03 3.94
CA TRP A 199 -9.31 13.73 5.33
C TRP A 199 -10.31 12.79 6.01
N THR A 200 -11.60 12.87 5.65
CA THR A 200 -12.62 11.93 6.14
C THR A 200 -12.32 10.51 5.67
N PHE A 201 -12.02 10.32 4.38
CA PHE A 201 -11.67 9.00 3.84
C PHE A 201 -10.32 8.51 4.36
N ASN A 202 -9.35 9.39 4.58
CA ASN A 202 -8.08 9.04 5.22
C ASN A 202 -8.31 8.45 6.62
N PHE A 203 -9.18 9.09 7.42
CA PHE A 203 -9.57 8.60 8.74
C PHE A 203 -10.30 7.24 8.66
N LEU A 204 -11.26 7.12 7.74
CA LEU A 204 -12.05 5.90 7.57
C LEU A 204 -11.19 4.71 7.14
N VAL A 205 -10.27 4.89 6.18
CA VAL A 205 -9.33 3.85 5.77
C VAL A 205 -8.43 3.44 6.92
N SER A 206 -7.93 4.40 7.70
CA SER A 206 -7.06 4.13 8.85
C SER A 206 -7.77 3.31 9.94
N LEU A 207 -9.04 3.61 10.24
CA LEU A 207 -9.83 2.83 11.20
C LEU A 207 -10.19 1.43 10.69
N THR A 208 -10.50 1.31 9.40
CA THR A 208 -11.00 0.04 8.84
C THR A 208 -9.89 -0.91 8.41
N PHE A 209 -8.67 -0.41 8.14
CA PHE A 209 -7.59 -1.22 7.58
C PHE A 209 -7.29 -2.49 8.39
N LEU A 210 -7.21 -2.39 9.73
CA LEU A 210 -6.91 -3.56 10.56
C LEU A 210 -8.01 -4.62 10.47
N HIS A 211 -9.27 -4.20 10.49
CA HIS A 211 -10.41 -5.10 10.32
C HIS A 211 -10.43 -5.73 8.92
N VAL A 212 -10.21 -4.94 7.87
CA VAL A 212 -10.11 -5.46 6.50
C VAL A 212 -8.97 -6.47 6.39
N ALA A 213 -7.81 -6.18 6.97
CA ALA A 213 -6.67 -7.10 6.96
C ALA A 213 -6.93 -8.39 7.76
N GLN A 214 -7.77 -8.36 8.79
CA GLN A 214 -8.15 -9.56 9.55
C GLN A 214 -9.17 -10.43 8.80
N TYR A 215 -10.19 -9.81 8.18
CA TYR A 215 -11.27 -10.54 7.50
C TYR A 215 -10.93 -10.93 6.07
N LEU A 216 -10.34 -10.02 5.30
CA LEU A 216 -9.99 -10.23 3.89
C LEU A 216 -8.55 -10.66 3.70
N THR A 217 -7.72 -10.71 4.76
CA THR A 217 -6.26 -10.84 4.71
C THR A 217 -5.56 -9.66 4.03
N TYR A 218 -4.23 -9.61 4.10
CA TYR A 218 -3.45 -8.57 3.40
C TYR A 218 -3.64 -8.63 1.88
N TYR A 219 -3.59 -9.82 1.26
CA TYR A 219 -3.73 -9.93 -0.20
C TYR A 219 -5.13 -9.49 -0.67
N GLY A 220 -6.19 -9.83 0.08
CA GLY A 220 -7.55 -9.39 -0.23
C GLY A 220 -7.74 -7.89 -0.06
N ALA A 221 -7.12 -7.29 0.97
CA ALA A 221 -7.14 -5.84 1.16
C ALA A 221 -6.52 -5.08 -0.03
N PHE A 222 -5.35 -5.52 -0.52
CA PHE A 222 -4.69 -4.90 -1.68
C PHE A 222 -5.47 -5.10 -2.99
N PHE A 223 -6.11 -6.26 -3.20
CA PHE A 223 -7.02 -6.44 -4.34
C PHE A 223 -8.25 -5.52 -4.26
N LEU A 224 -8.84 -5.36 -3.08
CA LEU A 224 -9.96 -4.44 -2.87
C LEU A 224 -9.55 -3.00 -3.23
N TYR A 225 -8.41 -2.52 -2.74
CA TYR A 225 -7.91 -1.19 -3.10
C TYR A 225 -7.56 -1.06 -4.58
N SER A 226 -7.04 -2.12 -5.22
CA SER A 226 -6.80 -2.13 -6.67
C SER A 226 -8.09 -1.97 -7.47
N ILE A 227 -9.17 -2.66 -7.08
CA ILE A 227 -10.49 -2.54 -7.72
C ILE A 227 -11.06 -1.13 -7.52
N LEU A 228 -10.98 -0.58 -6.30
CA LEU A 228 -11.43 0.80 -6.03
C LEU A 228 -10.64 1.83 -6.85
N ALA A 229 -9.33 1.66 -6.96
CA ALA A 229 -8.48 2.51 -7.81
C ALA A 229 -8.86 2.38 -9.30
N LEU A 230 -9.20 1.17 -9.76
CA LEU A 230 -9.65 0.94 -11.14
C LEU A 230 -11.03 1.58 -11.42
N LEU A 231 -11.96 1.56 -10.47
CA LEU A 231 -13.21 2.29 -10.58
C LEU A 231 -12.96 3.81 -10.64
N GLY A 232 -12.06 4.31 -9.79
CA GLY A 232 -11.59 5.69 -9.84
C GLY A 232 -10.94 6.06 -11.18
N PHE A 233 -10.17 5.15 -11.78
CA PHE A 233 -9.59 5.33 -13.12
C PHE A 233 -10.67 5.60 -14.16
N PHE A 234 -11.70 4.76 -14.24
CA PHE A 234 -12.77 4.94 -15.24
C PHE A 234 -13.54 6.24 -15.04
N PHE A 235 -13.79 6.62 -13.78
CA PHE A 235 -14.41 7.90 -13.45
C PHE A 235 -13.57 9.09 -13.92
N ILE A 236 -12.27 9.12 -13.56
CA ILE A 236 -11.36 10.20 -13.94
C ILE A 236 -11.14 10.21 -15.46
N TYR A 237 -11.09 9.05 -16.11
CA TYR A 237 -10.97 8.96 -17.56
C TYR A 237 -12.14 9.65 -18.28
N GLY A 238 -13.38 9.44 -17.79
CA GLY A 238 -14.58 10.03 -18.39
C GLY A 238 -14.87 11.49 -17.98
N CYS A 239 -14.56 11.87 -16.74
CA CYS A 239 -15.05 13.12 -16.14
C CYS A 239 -13.97 14.20 -15.96
N LEU A 240 -12.67 13.86 -16.02
CA LEU A 240 -11.60 14.83 -15.82
C LEU A 240 -11.19 15.43 -17.18
N PRO A 241 -11.49 16.71 -17.47
CA PRO A 241 -10.96 17.39 -18.64
C PRO A 241 -9.47 17.76 -18.45
N GLU A 242 -8.77 18.06 -19.54
CA GLU A 242 -7.39 18.56 -19.46
C GLU A 242 -7.38 20.04 -19.09
N THR A 243 -6.70 20.38 -17.99
CA THR A 243 -6.58 21.76 -17.48
C THR A 243 -5.28 22.45 -17.93
N LYS A 244 -4.37 21.73 -18.58
CA LYS A 244 -3.07 22.27 -19.01
C LYS A 244 -3.24 23.44 -19.98
N GLY A 245 -2.62 24.57 -19.65
CA GLY A 245 -2.51 25.73 -20.54
C GLY A 245 -3.77 26.58 -20.69
N ARG A 246 -4.81 26.30 -19.89
CA ARG A 246 -6.05 27.08 -19.84
C ARG A 246 -5.96 28.16 -18.76
N ARG A 247 -6.57 29.31 -19.03
CA ARG A 247 -6.73 30.37 -18.02
C ARG A 247 -7.83 29.99 -17.03
N LEU A 248 -7.71 30.44 -15.79
CA LEU A 248 -8.63 30.08 -14.71
C LEU A 248 -10.06 30.62 -14.94
N GLU A 249 -10.18 31.69 -15.72
CA GLU A 249 -11.43 32.33 -16.12
C GLU A 249 -12.17 31.51 -17.20
N GLU A 250 -11.45 30.73 -18.00
CA GLU A 250 -12.00 29.93 -19.10
C GLU A 250 -12.49 28.55 -18.63
N ILE A 251 -12.26 28.18 -17.37
CA ILE A 251 -12.58 26.86 -16.82
C ILE A 251 -14.09 26.62 -16.74
N GLU A 252 -14.90 27.66 -16.57
CA GLU A 252 -16.36 27.53 -16.59
C GLU A 252 -16.84 26.97 -17.94
N SER A 253 -16.21 27.39 -19.05
CA SER A 253 -16.57 26.92 -20.40
C SER A 253 -16.28 25.43 -20.65
N LEU A 254 -15.36 24.82 -19.88
CA LEU A 254 -15.08 23.39 -19.95
C LEU A 254 -16.22 22.54 -19.38
N PHE A 255 -17.07 23.12 -18.52
CA PHE A 255 -18.18 22.43 -17.87
C PHE A 255 -19.56 22.90 -18.36
N ASP A 256 -19.62 23.84 -19.31
CA ASP A 256 -20.86 24.30 -19.93
C ASP A 256 -21.53 23.24 -20.84
N ASN A 257 -20.75 22.22 -21.27
CA ASN A 257 -21.23 21.07 -22.06
C ASN A 257 -21.21 19.77 -21.22
N GLN A 258 -21.81 18.68 -21.72
CA GLN A 258 -21.99 17.42 -20.98
C GLN A 258 -20.74 16.94 -20.23
N LEU A 259 -20.87 16.78 -18.90
CA LEU A 259 -19.84 16.38 -17.92
C LEU A 259 -19.15 15.03 -18.18
N CYS A 260 -19.65 14.19 -19.09
CA CYS A 260 -19.13 12.85 -19.37
C CYS A 260 -19.12 12.58 -20.88
N SER A 261 -18.12 13.10 -21.60
CA SER A 261 -17.87 12.66 -22.98
C SER A 261 -16.84 11.53 -22.97
N CYS A 262 -17.31 10.29 -22.87
CA CYS A 262 -16.45 9.12 -23.04
C CYS A 262 -15.89 9.11 -24.47
N GLY A 263 -14.67 9.61 -24.67
CA GLY A 263 -13.90 9.41 -25.90
C GLY A 263 -14.13 10.44 -27.02
N ALA A 264 -14.54 11.68 -26.72
CA ALA A 264 -14.31 12.75 -27.69
C ALA A 264 -12.80 13.03 -27.76
N THR A 265 -12.17 12.57 -28.83
CA THR A 265 -10.90 13.15 -29.31
C THR A 265 -11.08 14.66 -29.40
N ASP A 266 -10.19 15.43 -28.75
CA ASP A 266 -10.05 16.87 -28.96
C ASP A 266 -9.71 17.10 -30.45
N SER A 267 -10.73 17.15 -31.30
CA SER A 267 -10.64 17.70 -32.64
C SER A 267 -10.90 19.21 -32.54
N ASP A 268 -10.01 19.92 -31.84
CA ASP A 268 -10.01 21.38 -31.78
C ASP A 268 -8.59 21.90 -32.00
N GLU A 269 -7.92 21.33 -33.01
CA GLU A 269 -6.63 21.82 -33.53
C GLU A 269 -6.80 23.07 -34.43
N ASP A 270 -7.99 23.70 -34.52
CA ASP A 270 -8.24 24.75 -35.52
C ASP A 270 -9.02 26.00 -35.03
N ARG A 271 -9.06 26.27 -33.72
CA ARG A 271 -9.47 27.61 -33.25
C ARG A 271 -8.25 28.47 -32.93
N GLN A 272 -7.59 28.95 -34.00
CA GLN A 272 -6.80 30.17 -33.91
C GLN A 272 -7.72 31.30 -33.45
N VAL A 273 -7.51 31.76 -32.21
CA VAL A 273 -8.07 33.01 -31.72
C VAL A 273 -7.29 34.13 -32.41
N GLU A 274 -7.85 34.62 -33.51
CA GLU A 274 -7.41 35.83 -34.19
C GLU A 274 -7.66 37.02 -33.25
N TYR A 275 -6.58 37.61 -32.73
CA TYR A 275 -6.64 38.88 -32.02
C TYR A 275 -6.77 39.99 -33.07
N ILE A 276 -7.93 40.66 -33.10
CA ILE A 276 -8.07 42.03 -33.62
C ILE A 276 -7.98 42.98 -32.42
#